data_AF-A0A7U3ZI09-F1
#
_entry.id   AF-A0A7U3ZI09-F1
#
_cell.length_a   1.000
_cell.length_b   1.000
_cell.length_c   1.000
_cell.angle_alpha   90.00
_cell.angle_beta   90.00
_cell.angle_gamma   90.00
#
_symmetry.space_group_name_H-M   'P 1'
#
loop_
_entity.id
_entity.type
_entity.pdbx_description
1 polymer ?
#
loop_
_entity_poly.entity_id
_entity_poly.type
_entity_poly.pdbx_seq_one_letter_code
_entity_poly.pdbx_strand_id
1 'polypeptide(L)'
;MLKEFKTFIAQGNVLDLSVGVLIGAAFGKVVTAFMDDIINPILGLAIGGVDFSALKVVLKAADPTAGVAEVAVRYGNFLNVIIQFLVTMWVIYLIVKAANKAKFSNSLAPKE
;
A
#
# COMPACT_ATOMS: atom_id res chain seq x y z
N MET A 1 -35.81 7.00 7.54
CA MET A 1 -34.49 7.44 7.03
C MET A 1 -33.43 7.64 8.13
N LEU A 2 -33.38 8.75 8.88
CA LEU A 2 -32.29 8.98 9.86
C LEU A 2 -32.27 7.99 11.04
N LYS A 3 -33.44 7.58 11.55
CA LYS A 3 -33.54 6.52 12.57
C LYS A 3 -33.10 5.16 12.04
N GLU A 4 -33.55 4.78 10.85
CA GLU A 4 -33.16 3.52 10.19
C GLU A 4 -31.67 3.48 9.85
N PHE A 5 -31.11 4.60 9.39
CA PHE A 5 -29.68 4.75 9.15
C PHE A 5 -28.87 4.61 10.45
N LYS A 6 -29.31 5.24 11.54
CA LYS A 6 -28.69 5.07 12.87
C LYS A 6 -28.76 3.62 13.35
N THR A 7 -29.88 2.93 13.13
CA THR A 7 -30.02 1.50 13.46
C THR A 7 -29.12 0.63 12.59
N PHE A 8 -28.94 0.97 11.32
CA PHE A 8 -28.07 0.26 10.38
C PHE A 8 -26.58 0.38 10.75
N ILE A 9 -26.08 1.59 11.00
CA ILE A 9 -24.68 1.80 11.43
C ILE A 9 -24.39 1.26 12.83
N ALA A 10 -25.42 1.15 13.68
CA ALA A 10 -25.31 0.56 15.01
C ALA A 10 -25.23 -0.99 14.96
N GLN A 11 -25.41 -1.62 13.80
CA GLN A 11 -25.13 -3.04 13.65
C GLN A 11 -23.61 -3.26 13.74
N GLY A 12 -23.16 -3.96 14.80
CA GLY A 12 -21.74 -4.20 15.07
C GLY A 12 -20.98 -4.80 13.87
N ASN A 13 -21.60 -5.71 13.12
CA ASN A 13 -21.02 -6.30 11.90
C ASN A 13 -20.70 -5.26 10.81
N VAL A 14 -21.51 -4.22 10.68
CA VAL A 14 -21.29 -3.14 9.70
C VAL A 14 -20.21 -2.19 10.20
N LEU A 15 -20.22 -1.88 11.50
CA LEU A 15 -19.23 -0.99 12.11
C LEU A 15 -17.82 -1.59 12.06
N ASP A 16 -17.66 -2.85 12.47
CA ASP A 16 -16.37 -3.55 12.47
C ASP A 16 -15.80 -3.71 11.05
N LEU A 17 -16.67 -4.05 10.08
CA LEU A 17 -16.29 -4.12 8.67
C LEU A 17 -15.83 -2.75 8.16
N SER A 18 -16.59 -1.69 8.46
CA SER A 18 -16.28 -0.33 8.02
C SER A 18 -14.94 0.15 8.58
N VAL A 19 -14.67 -0.12 9.86
CA VAL A 19 -13.40 0.20 10.51
C VAL A 19 -12.25 -0.58 9.88
N GLY A 20 -12.42 -1.88 9.63
CA GLY A 20 -11.42 -2.72 8.97
C GLY A 20 -11.04 -2.22 7.57
N VAL A 21 -12.04 -1.84 6.76
CA VAL A 21 -11.80 -1.31 5.41
C VAL A 21 -11.12 0.06 5.44
N LEU A 22 -11.55 0.96 6.33
CA LEU A 22 -10.94 2.29 6.49
C LEU A 22 -9.48 2.20 6.92
N ILE A 23 -9.19 1.37 7.93
CA ILE A 23 -7.82 1.14 8.40
C ILE A 23 -6.98 0.48 7.30
N GLY A 24 -7.51 -0.51 6.60
CA GLY A 24 -6.82 -1.17 5.48
C GLY A 24 -6.45 -0.18 4.36
N ALA A 25 -7.38 0.70 3.98
CA ALA A 25 -7.15 1.73 2.97
C ALA A 25 -6.12 2.78 3.42
N ALA A 26 -6.19 3.22 4.68
CA ALA A 26 -5.22 4.15 5.25
C ALA A 26 -3.82 3.53 5.34
N PHE A 27 -3.73 2.27 5.79
CA PHE A 27 -2.48 1.55 5.89
C PHE A 27 -1.79 1.37 4.54
N GLY A 28 -2.55 1.04 3.48
CA GLY A 28 -2.01 0.98 2.12
C GLY A 28 -1.29 2.26 1.71
N LYS A 29 -1.87 3.43 2.01
CA LYS A 29 -1.25 4.74 1.75
C LYS A 29 0.04 4.97 2.53
N VAL A 30 0.11 4.52 3.79
CA VAL A 30 1.34 4.61 4.60
C VAL A 30 2.45 3.79 3.96
N VAL A 31 2.15 2.60 3.46
CA VAL A 31 3.15 1.77 2.77
C VAL A 31 3.55 2.38 1.43
N THR A 32 2.61 2.97 0.69
CA THR A 32 2.92 3.75 -0.53
C THR A 32 3.88 4.88 -0.24
N ALA A 33 3.57 5.74 0.74
CA ALA A 33 4.44 6.86 1.11
C ALA A 33 5.83 6.39 1.56
N PHE A 34 5.91 5.29 2.32
CA PHE A 34 7.19 4.70 2.69
C PHE A 34 8.01 4.25 1.46
N MET A 35 7.37 3.61 0.49
CA MET A 35 8.03 3.21 -0.74
C MET A 35 8.47 4.43 -1.57
N ASP A 36 7.56 5.38 -1.79
CA ASP A 36 7.76 6.50 -2.68
C ASP A 36 8.73 7.55 -2.12
N ASP A 37 8.62 7.85 -0.84
CA ASP A 37 9.37 8.95 -0.23
C ASP A 37 10.68 8.50 0.43
N ILE A 38 10.84 7.20 0.73
CA ILE A 38 12.03 6.67 1.42
C ILE A 38 12.77 5.65 0.56
N ILE A 39 12.11 4.60 0.08
CA ILE A 39 12.80 3.53 -0.66
C ILE A 39 13.22 3.98 -2.07
N ASN A 40 12.33 4.62 -2.83
CA ASN A 40 12.62 5.05 -4.20
C ASN A 40 13.78 6.03 -4.29
N PRO A 41 13.91 7.07 -3.43
CA PRO A 41 15.07 7.97 -3.49
C PRO A 41 16.39 7.26 -3.17
N ILE A 42 16.38 6.31 -2.23
CA ILE A 42 17.57 5.52 -1.88
C ILE A 42 17.97 4.62 -3.06
N LEU A 43 17.02 3.91 -3.67
CA LEU A 43 17.28 3.10 -4.85
C LEU A 43 17.71 3.95 -6.04
N GLY A 44 17.08 5.10 -6.24
CA GLY A 44 17.39 6.07 -7.28
C GLY A 44 18.83 6.61 -7.16
N LEU A 45 19.27 6.92 -5.94
CA LEU A 45 20.66 7.30 -5.68
C LEU A 45 21.63 6.15 -6.00
N ALA A 46 21.28 4.92 -5.66
CA ALA A 46 22.11 3.74 -5.91
C ALA A 46 22.28 3.42 -7.42
N ILE A 47 21.30 3.75 -8.25
CA ILE A 47 21.33 3.54 -9.72
C ILE A 47 21.82 4.77 -10.51
N GLY A 48 22.40 5.77 -9.85
CA GLY A 48 23.01 6.93 -10.52
C GLY A 48 22.14 8.19 -10.56
N GLY A 49 21.21 8.36 -9.61
CA GLY A 49 20.39 9.56 -9.45
C GLY A 49 19.14 9.61 -10.34
N VAL A 50 18.75 8.47 -10.91
CA VAL A 50 17.54 8.37 -11.76
C VAL A 50 16.36 7.94 -10.91
N ASP A 51 15.20 8.58 -11.08
CA ASP A 51 13.96 8.09 -10.48
C ASP A 51 13.60 6.73 -11.10
N PHE A 52 13.67 5.68 -10.29
CA PHE A 52 13.36 4.31 -10.69
C PHE A 52 11.94 4.20 -11.27
N SER A 53 10.98 4.95 -10.73
CA SER A 53 9.58 4.96 -11.20
C SER A 53 9.41 5.67 -12.54
N ALA A 54 10.36 6.52 -12.92
CA ALA A 54 10.38 7.23 -14.19
C ALA A 54 10.96 6.38 -15.35
N LEU A 55 11.53 5.21 -15.06
CA LEU A 55 12.08 4.32 -16.07
C LEU A 55 10.96 3.83 -17.01
N LYS A 56 11.09 4.23 -18.29
CA LYS A 56 10.13 3.93 -19.34
C LYS A 56 10.85 3.64 -20.66
N VAL A 57 10.29 2.73 -21.45
CA VAL A 57 10.69 2.54 -22.85
C VAL A 57 9.64 3.23 -23.71
N VAL A 58 10.05 4.27 -24.45
CA VAL A 58 9.16 4.99 -25.37
C VAL A 58 9.02 4.18 -26.65
N LEU A 59 7.81 3.72 -26.94
CA LEU A 59 7.48 2.98 -28.16
C LEU A 59 7.08 3.93 -29.30
N LYS A 60 6.42 5.04 -28.96
CA LYS A 60 6.09 6.12 -29.88
C LYS A 60 6.28 7.46 -29.19
N ALA A 61 7.15 8.29 -29.76
CA ALA A 61 7.38 9.64 -29.26
C ALA A 61 6.09 10.47 -29.37
N ALA A 62 5.88 11.37 -28.41
CA ALA A 62 4.79 12.34 -28.50
C ALA A 62 4.99 13.23 -29.72
N ASP A 63 3.90 13.51 -30.45
CA ASP A 63 3.86 14.52 -31.48
C ASP A 63 2.91 15.64 -31.00
N PRO A 64 3.46 16.74 -30.47
CA PRO A 64 2.66 17.85 -29.96
C PRO A 64 1.89 18.58 -31.08
N THR A 65 2.38 18.51 -32.31
CA THR A 65 1.74 19.15 -33.49
C THR A 65 0.55 18.36 -34.01
N ALA A 66 0.53 17.04 -33.80
CA ALA A 66 -0.59 16.16 -34.15
C ALA A 66 -1.51 15.81 -32.95
N GLY A 67 -1.23 16.33 -31.75
CA GLY A 67 -1.98 16.00 -30.53
C GLY A 67 -1.83 14.55 -30.06
N VAL A 68 -0.76 13.86 -30.48
CA VAL A 68 -0.55 12.44 -30.16
C VAL A 68 0.27 12.32 -28.89
N ALA A 69 -0.34 11.72 -27.87
CA ALA A 69 0.32 11.42 -26.59
C ALA A 69 1.46 10.39 -26.77
N GLU A 70 2.48 10.50 -25.92
CA GLU A 70 3.57 9.52 -25.84
C GLU A 70 3.01 8.13 -25.49
N VAL A 71 3.40 7.11 -26.25
CA VAL A 71 3.12 5.72 -25.89
C VAL A 71 4.40 5.11 -25.34
N ALA A 72 4.44 4.89 -24.03
CA ALA A 72 5.60 4.33 -23.36
C ALA A 72 5.23 3.23 -22.38
N VAL A 73 6.07 2.19 -22.35
CA VAL A 73 5.99 1.12 -21.36
C VAL A 73 6.74 1.58 -20.11
N ARG A 74 6.01 1.88 -19.04
CA ARG A 74 6.53 2.36 -17.75
C ARG A 74 6.93 1.18 -16.86
N TYR A 75 7.96 0.45 -17.26
CA TYR A 75 8.42 -0.74 -16.54
C TYR A 75 8.96 -0.42 -15.14
N GLY A 76 9.53 0.78 -14.94
CA GLY A 76 9.98 1.25 -13.63
C GLY A 76 8.85 1.29 -12.61
N ASN A 77 7.75 1.95 -12.98
CA ASN A 77 6.54 2.00 -12.15
C ASN A 77 5.94 0.61 -11.88
N PHE A 78 5.96 -0.28 -12.87
CA PHE A 78 5.47 -1.64 -12.66
C PHE A 78 6.31 -2.41 -11.63
N LEU A 79 7.65 -2.34 -11.74
CA LEU A 79 8.52 -2.99 -10.76
C LEU A 79 8.40 -2.33 -9.38
N ASN A 80 8.15 -1.01 -9.34
CA ASN A 80 7.85 -0.30 -8.10
C ASN A 80 6.67 -0.91 -7.36
N VAL A 81 5.54 -1.06 -8.05
CA VAL A 81 4.30 -1.64 -7.49
C VAL A 81 4.54 -3.07 -7.01
N ILE A 82 5.35 -3.87 -7.72
CA ILE A 82 5.72 -5.22 -7.29
C ILE A 82 6.52 -5.17 -5.97
N ILE A 83 7.54 -4.32 -5.88
CA ILE A 83 8.36 -4.19 -4.67
C ILE A 83 7.49 -3.72 -3.51
N GLN A 84 6.63 -2.72 -3.73
CA GLN A 84 5.68 -2.25 -2.74
C GLN A 84 4.77 -3.36 -2.23
N PHE A 85 4.26 -4.21 -3.12
CA PHE A 85 3.44 -5.35 -2.75
C PHE A 85 4.22 -6.35 -1.87
N LEU A 86 5.47 -6.65 -2.22
CA LEU A 86 6.33 -7.53 -1.42
C LEU A 86 6.62 -6.97 -0.03
N VAL A 87 6.90 -5.66 0.07
CA VAL A 87 7.09 -4.96 1.36
C VAL A 87 5.80 -5.01 2.18
N THR A 88 4.65 -4.74 1.56
CA THR A 88 3.34 -4.80 2.23
C THR A 88 3.07 -6.20 2.79
N MET A 89 3.29 -7.24 1.99
CA MET A 89 3.15 -8.64 2.42
C MET A 89 4.06 -8.94 3.62
N TRP A 90 5.32 -8.49 3.57
CA TRP A 90 6.28 -8.69 4.65
C TRP A 90 5.84 -8.02 5.96
N VAL A 91 5.36 -6.77 5.88
CA VAL A 91 4.87 -6.04 7.06
C VAL A 91 3.63 -6.71 7.65
N ILE A 92 2.67 -7.14 6.81
CA ILE A 92 1.49 -7.87 7.28
C ILE A 92 1.91 -9.17 7.99
N TYR A 93 2.87 -9.91 7.43
CA TYR A 93 3.41 -11.10 8.07
C TYR A 93 4.01 -10.80 9.46
N LEU A 94 4.79 -9.71 9.59
CA LEU A 94 5.35 -9.29 10.88
C LEU A 94 4.27 -8.93 11.90
N ILE A 95 3.22 -8.22 11.49
CA ILE A 95 2.09 -7.86 12.35
C ILE A 95 1.36 -9.12 12.82
N VAL A 96 1.04 -10.04 11.92
CA VAL A 96 0.39 -11.31 12.27
C VAL A 96 1.26 -12.14 13.20
N LYS A 97 2.57 -12.21 12.94
CA LYS A 97 3.54 -12.89 13.80
C LYS A 97 3.59 -12.26 15.20
N ALA A 98 3.61 -10.94 15.30
CA ALA A 98 3.59 -10.22 16.56
C ALA A 98 2.28 -10.42 17.33
N ALA A 99 1.14 -10.34 16.63
CA ALA A 99 -0.18 -10.60 17.22
C ALA A 99 -0.29 -12.04 17.74
N ASN A 100 0.19 -13.02 16.97
CA ASN A 100 0.22 -14.42 17.40
C ASN A 100 1.13 -14.61 18.63
N LYS A 101 2.30 -13.97 18.66
CA LYS A 101 3.21 -13.99 19.84
C LYS A 101 2.56 -13.36 21.07
N ALA A 102 1.86 -12.23 20.92
CA ALA A 102 1.17 -11.56 22.02
C ALA A 102 0.00 -12.39 22.57
N LYS A 103 -0.79 -13.03 21.69
CA LYS A 103 -1.84 -13.96 22.11
C LYS A 103 -1.28 -15.18 22.84
N PHE A 104 -0.13 -15.70 22.39
CA PHE A 104 0.57 -16.80 23.07
C PHE A 104 1.13 -16.40 24.45
N SER A 105 1.51 -15.13 24.64
CA SER A 105 1.96 -14.60 25.93
C SER A 105 0.83 -14.50 26.96
N ASN A 106 -0.40 -14.19 26.52
CA ASN A 106 -1.56 -14.08 27.40
C ASN A 106 -2.11 -15.43 27.88
N SER A 107 -1.77 -16.55 27.23
CA SER A 107 -2.15 -17.90 27.70
C SER A 107 -1.18 -18.49 28.73
N LEU A 108 -0.07 -17.81 29.02
CA LEU A 108 0.96 -18.21 30.00
C LEU A 108 0.94 -17.35 31.26
N ALA A 109 0.06 -16.34 31.36
CA ALA A 109 -0.19 -15.66 32.62
C ALA A 109 -0.79 -16.70 33.59
N PRO A 110 -0.13 -17.01 34.72
CA PRO A 110 -0.72 -17.87 35.74
C PRO A 110 -2.06 -17.25 36.14
N LYS A 111 -3.13 -18.05 36.03
CA LYS A 111 -4.38 -17.70 36.72
C LYS A 111 -4.07 -17.76 38.21
N GLU A 112 -3.88 -16.61 38.84
CA GLU A 112 -4.05 -16.45 40.29
C GLU A 112 -5.54 -16.50 40.65
#